data_AF-A0A968C7A7-F1
#
_entry.id   AF-A0A968C7A7-F1
#
_cell.length_a   1.000
_cell.length_b   1.000
_cell.length_c   1.000
_cell.angle_alpha   90.00
_cell.angle_beta   90.00
_cell.angle_gamma   90.00
#
_symmetry.space_group_name_H-M   'P 1'
#
loop_
_entity.id
_entity.type
_entity.pdbx_description
1 polymer ?
#
loop_
_entity_poly.entity_id
_entity_poly.type
_entity_poly.pdbx_seq_one_letter_code
_entity_poly.pdbx_strand_id
1 'polypeptide(L)'
;GATQSFVQNSTLAQLTILTVATALVGTMLGYLAQAGLTAILGDLISVELPPAAPGAATLGILTAATVAIGFALPYLLKLRVTPPMRVLRHDLPPPPMRAAVTWGVAVAALVGMVLIIVRDLELVALIAGGLGAMAAVTVACGWALVSGLSRVRGVAGVAWRYGLANVARRRGESVVQIVAFGLGLMVLLLLTLVRNDLLEDWRATLPEDAPNYFLINIQPNEWPGIAEIFEGELEAAPAHLPLVRGRLI
;
A
#
# COMPACT_ATOMS: atom_id res chain seq x y z
N GLY A 1 36.13 -0.29 26.36
CA GLY A 1 34.98 -0.75 25.56
C GLY A 1 34.11 0.43 25.21
N ALA A 2 33.49 0.45 24.03
CA ALA A 2 32.60 1.55 23.62
C ALA A 2 31.37 1.66 24.54
N THR A 3 30.91 2.89 24.81
CA THR A 3 29.71 3.13 25.62
C THR A 3 28.44 2.75 24.85
N GLN A 4 27.40 2.34 25.56
CA GLN A 4 26.11 1.95 24.97
C GLN A 4 25.47 3.09 24.15
N SER A 5 25.64 4.34 24.60
CA SER A 5 25.18 5.54 23.90
C SER A 5 25.94 5.78 22.59
N PHE A 6 27.24 5.49 22.54
CA PHE A 6 28.02 5.61 21.31
C PHE A 6 27.54 4.63 20.23
N VAL A 7 27.30 3.37 20.59
CA VAL A 7 26.77 2.36 19.66
C VAL A 7 25.37 2.72 19.17
N GLN A 8 24.51 3.21 20.06
CA GLN A 8 23.15 3.65 19.70
C GLN A 8 23.16 4.86 18.76
N ASN A 9 23.94 5.90 19.07
CA ASN A 9 24.00 7.09 18.23
C ASN A 9 24.62 6.79 16.87
N SER A 10 25.64 5.92 16.83
CA SER A 10 26.27 5.49 15.58
C SER A 10 25.30 4.69 14.70
N THR A 11 24.57 3.71 15.27
CA THR A 11 23.59 2.91 14.51
C THR A 11 22.38 3.73 14.07
N LEU A 12 21.89 4.67 14.89
CA LEU A 12 20.84 5.60 14.47
C LEU A 12 21.31 6.57 13.39
N ALA A 13 22.54 7.09 13.48
CA ALA A 13 23.12 7.91 12.44
C ALA A 13 23.24 7.12 11.12
N GLN A 14 23.72 5.88 11.17
CA GLN A 14 23.78 4.99 10.01
C GLN A 14 22.39 4.76 9.40
N LEU A 15 21.37 4.48 10.23
CA LEU A 15 20.01 4.29 9.74
C LEU A 15 19.46 5.56 9.08
N THR A 16 19.67 6.72 9.68
CA THR A 16 19.22 8.01 9.12
C THR A 16 19.93 8.30 7.81
N ILE A 17 21.25 8.14 7.75
CA ILE A 17 22.04 8.33 6.52
C ILE A 17 21.55 7.39 5.43
N LEU A 18 21.36 6.10 5.75
CA LEU A 18 20.86 5.11 4.80
C LEU A 18 19.46 5.47 4.30
N THR A 19 18.57 5.93 5.19
CA THR A 19 17.20 6.33 4.84
C THR A 19 17.20 7.54 3.91
N VAL A 20 18.01 8.55 4.19
CA VAL A 20 18.13 9.75 3.34
C VAL A 20 18.77 9.38 1.99
N ALA A 21 19.85 8.61 1.99
CA ALA A 21 20.53 8.20 0.77
C ALA A 21 19.62 7.35 -0.14
N THR A 22 18.92 6.37 0.43
CA THR A 22 17.98 5.53 -0.33
C THR A 22 16.77 6.31 -0.82
N ALA A 23 16.25 7.28 -0.05
CA ALA A 23 15.18 8.16 -0.50
C ALA A 23 15.62 9.05 -1.67
N LEU A 24 16.83 9.62 -1.62
CA LEU A 24 17.40 10.42 -2.71
C LEU A 24 17.61 9.60 -3.97
N VAL A 25 18.28 8.44 -3.85
CA VAL A 25 18.52 7.52 -4.97
C VAL A 25 17.20 7.03 -5.55
N GLY A 26 16.24 6.63 -4.71
CA GLY A 26 14.93 6.17 -5.14
C GLY A 26 14.13 7.25 -5.88
N THR A 27 14.17 8.49 -5.39
CA THR A 27 13.51 9.63 -6.05
C THR A 27 14.16 9.94 -7.40
N MET A 28 15.49 9.93 -7.46
CA MET A 28 16.23 10.14 -8.70
C MET A 28 15.92 9.04 -9.73
N LEU A 29 15.91 7.77 -9.32
CA LEU A 29 15.54 6.65 -10.17
C LEU A 29 14.08 6.74 -10.64
N GLY A 30 13.15 7.16 -9.77
CA GLY A 30 11.76 7.39 -10.13
C GLY A 30 11.61 8.47 -11.20
N TYR A 31 12.35 9.58 -11.07
CA TYR A 31 12.37 10.64 -12.07
C TYR A 31 12.92 10.16 -13.42
N LEU A 32 14.01 9.40 -13.41
CA LEU A 32 14.58 8.80 -14.62
C LEU A 32 13.63 7.80 -15.27
N ALA A 33 12.95 6.98 -14.47
CA ALA A 33 11.96 6.02 -14.96
C ALA A 33 10.76 6.74 -15.60
N GLN A 34 10.26 7.81 -14.99
CA GLN A 34 9.22 8.65 -15.58
C GLN A 34 9.69 9.25 -16.91
N ALA A 35 10.88 9.85 -16.95
CA ALA A 35 11.43 10.42 -18.18
C ALA A 35 11.60 9.38 -19.30
N GLY A 36 12.09 8.19 -18.96
CA GLY A 36 12.22 7.08 -19.90
C GLY A 36 10.87 6.59 -20.43
N LEU A 37 9.87 6.47 -19.55
CA LEU A 37 8.52 6.06 -19.95
C LEU A 37 7.89 7.11 -20.86
N THR A 38 8.00 8.40 -20.53
CA THR A 38 7.52 9.50 -21.37
C THR A 38 8.18 9.50 -22.75
N ALA A 39 9.48 9.22 -22.84
CA ALA A 39 10.18 9.14 -24.12
C ALA A 39 9.68 7.97 -25.00
N ILE A 40 9.35 6.83 -24.40
CA ILE A 40 8.84 5.66 -25.14
C ILE A 40 7.37 5.86 -25.54
N LEU A 41 6.55 6.45 -24.68
CA LEU A 41 5.12 6.65 -24.91
C LEU A 41 4.79 7.92 -25.69
N GLY A 42 5.72 8.85 -25.82
CA GLY A 42 5.50 10.14 -26.51
C GLY A 42 5.07 9.98 -27.97
N ASP A 43 5.54 8.95 -28.65
CA ASP A 43 5.11 8.65 -30.03
C ASP A 43 3.68 8.09 -30.12
N LEU A 44 3.17 7.52 -29.02
CA LEU A 44 1.84 6.89 -28.96
C LEU A 44 0.76 7.81 -28.35
N ILE A 45 1.17 8.80 -27.57
CA ILE A 45 0.29 9.73 -26.85
C ILE A 45 0.60 11.15 -27.31
N SER A 46 -0.27 11.76 -28.13
CA SER A 46 -0.14 13.14 -28.62
C SER A 46 -0.37 14.23 -27.55
N VAL A 47 -0.19 13.90 -26.28
CA VAL A 47 -0.41 14.78 -25.12
C VAL A 47 0.91 14.93 -24.38
N GLU A 48 1.41 16.17 -24.29
CA GLU A 48 2.57 16.49 -23.46
C GLU A 48 2.25 16.19 -21.99
N LEU A 49 2.97 15.24 -21.40
CA LEU A 49 2.85 14.92 -19.98
C LEU A 49 3.38 16.10 -19.15
N PRO A 50 2.62 16.60 -18.15
CA PRO A 50 3.08 17.68 -17.31
C PRO A 50 4.36 17.28 -16.55
N PRO A 51 5.27 18.23 -16.26
CA PRO A 51 6.48 17.94 -15.51
C PRO A 51 6.15 17.41 -14.11
N ALA A 52 7.06 16.59 -13.55
CA ALA A 52 6.88 16.01 -12.23
C ALA A 52 6.57 17.10 -11.19
N ALA A 53 5.45 16.96 -10.48
CA ALA A 53 5.03 17.92 -9.49
C ALA A 53 6.09 18.05 -8.38
N PRO A 54 6.32 19.25 -7.81
CA PRO A 54 7.31 19.45 -6.74
C PRO A 54 7.07 18.56 -5.50
N GLY A 55 5.83 18.13 -5.28
CA GLY A 55 5.43 17.21 -4.20
C GLY A 55 5.56 15.71 -4.53
N ALA A 56 5.99 15.33 -5.73
CA ALA A 56 6.07 13.92 -6.14
C ALA A 56 7.02 13.10 -5.27
N ALA A 57 8.10 13.72 -4.78
CA ALA A 57 9.08 13.07 -3.90
C ALA A 57 8.54 12.82 -2.48
N THR A 58 7.49 13.54 -2.05
CA THR A 58 7.02 13.51 -0.67
C THR A 58 6.52 12.12 -0.27
N LEU A 59 5.80 11.43 -1.16
CA LEU A 59 5.33 10.06 -0.92
C LEU A 59 6.50 9.08 -0.79
N GLY A 60 7.52 9.21 -1.65
CA GLY A 60 8.71 8.35 -1.59
C GLY A 60 9.47 8.52 -0.27
N ILE A 61 9.67 9.77 0.16
CA ILE A 61 10.34 10.09 1.42
C ILE A 61 9.53 9.60 2.62
N LEU A 62 8.22 9.83 2.63
CA LEU A 62 7.33 9.34 3.69
C LEU A 62 7.37 7.82 3.78
N THR A 63 7.37 7.12 2.65
CA THR A 63 7.46 5.66 2.60
C THR A 63 8.79 5.18 3.17
N ALA A 64 9.92 5.76 2.73
CA ALA A 64 11.24 5.41 3.23
C ALA A 64 11.38 5.63 4.75
N ALA A 65 10.91 6.79 5.24
CA ALA A 65 10.90 7.11 6.67
C ALA A 65 10.03 6.12 7.46
N THR A 66 8.84 5.78 6.95
CA THR A 66 7.92 4.82 7.58
C THR A 66 8.53 3.43 7.65
N VAL A 67 9.22 2.98 6.60
CA VAL A 67 9.92 1.69 6.61
C VAL A 67 11.06 1.69 7.64
N ALA A 68 11.87 2.76 7.67
CA ALA A 68 12.98 2.87 8.62
C ALA A 68 12.51 2.90 10.08
N ILE A 69 11.50 3.72 10.39
CA ILE A 69 10.95 3.86 11.75
C ILE A 69 10.14 2.63 12.15
N GLY A 70 9.29 2.13 11.26
CA GLY A 70 8.37 1.05 11.55
C GLY A 70 9.07 -0.31 11.63
N PHE A 71 9.99 -0.59 10.71
CA PHE A 71 10.58 -1.92 10.59
C PHE A 71 12.03 -2.01 11.05
N ALA A 72 12.88 -0.99 10.86
CA ALA A 72 14.30 -1.10 11.23
C ALA A 72 14.59 -0.67 12.68
N LEU A 73 14.07 0.48 13.09
CA LEU A 73 14.29 1.07 14.42
C LEU A 73 13.97 0.11 15.59
N PRO A 74 12.86 -0.65 15.58
CA PRO A 74 12.52 -1.51 16.71
C PRO A 74 13.51 -2.66 16.93
N TYR A 75 14.12 -3.21 15.86
CA TYR A 75 15.16 -4.23 15.99
C TYR A 75 16.49 -3.63 16.47
N LEU A 76 16.83 -2.42 16.03
CA LEU A 76 18.01 -1.71 16.54
C LEU A 76 17.89 -1.42 18.04
N LEU A 77 16.70 -1.04 18.52
CA LEU A 77 16.46 -0.83 19.95
C LEU A 77 16.60 -2.13 20.78
N LYS A 78 16.42 -3.31 20.20
CA LYS A 78 16.68 -4.60 20.89
C LYS A 78 18.16 -4.85 21.12
N LEU A 79 19.04 -4.35 20.25
CA LEU A 79 20.49 -4.46 20.45
C LEU A 79 20.93 -3.78 21.75
N ARG A 80 20.24 -2.72 22.16
CA ARG A 80 20.50 -1.97 23.40
C ARG A 80 20.42 -2.84 24.66
N VAL A 81 19.52 -3.83 24.67
CA VAL A 81 19.22 -4.63 25.86
C VAL A 81 20.02 -5.95 25.88
N THR A 82 20.75 -6.26 24.80
CA THR A 82 21.43 -7.55 24.67
C THR A 82 22.84 -7.43 25.26
N PRO A 83 23.16 -8.08 26.40
CA PRO A 83 24.47 -7.95 27.03
C PRO A 83 25.58 -8.48 26.11
N PRO A 84 26.74 -7.81 26.02
CA PRO A 84 27.88 -8.23 25.17
C PRO A 84 28.35 -9.67 25.44
N MET A 85 28.17 -10.15 26.68
CA MET A 85 28.47 -11.53 27.07
C MET A 85 27.66 -12.57 26.29
N ARG A 86 26.55 -12.19 25.64
CA ARG A 86 25.73 -13.10 24.82
C ARG A 86 26.37 -13.47 23.49
N VAL A 87 27.27 -12.62 23.00
CA VAL A 87 28.11 -12.91 21.82
C VAL A 87 29.22 -13.91 22.17
N LEU A 88 29.59 -13.98 23.46
CA LEU A 88 30.66 -14.84 23.97
C LEU A 88 30.15 -16.11 24.70
N ARG A 89 28.90 -16.12 25.19
CA ARG A 89 28.21 -17.28 25.76
C ARG A 89 26.77 -17.33 25.23
N HIS A 90 26.47 -18.39 24.49
CA HIS A 90 25.19 -18.63 23.81
C HIS A 90 24.03 -19.00 24.75
N ASP A 91 24.19 -18.84 26.08
CA ASP A 91 23.33 -19.46 27.09
C ASP A 91 22.33 -18.50 27.76
N LEU A 92 22.24 -17.23 27.35
CA LEU A 92 21.28 -16.29 27.95
C LEU A 92 20.00 -16.16 27.09
N PRO A 93 18.80 -16.40 27.68
CA PRO A 93 17.54 -16.15 27.00
C PRO A 93 17.41 -14.67 26.64
N PRO A 94 16.77 -14.33 25.50
CA PRO A 94 16.70 -12.96 25.03
C PRO A 94 16.04 -12.04 26.06
N PRO A 95 16.53 -10.80 26.23
CA PRO A 95 15.87 -9.83 27.09
C PRO A 95 14.44 -9.58 26.60
N PRO A 96 13.45 -9.50 27.50
CA PRO A 96 12.06 -9.32 27.12
C PRO A 96 11.80 -7.86 26.79
N MET A 97 12.33 -7.35 25.68
CA MET A 97 11.59 -6.32 24.97
C MET A 97 10.31 -7.02 24.53
N ARG A 98 9.18 -6.71 25.20
CA ARG A 98 7.88 -7.32 24.86
C ARG A 98 7.72 -7.20 23.34
N ALA A 99 7.68 -8.33 22.64
CA ALA A 99 7.59 -8.35 21.19
C ALA A 99 6.49 -7.41 20.67
N ALA A 100 5.41 -7.27 21.46
CA ALA A 100 4.33 -6.30 21.28
C ALA A 100 4.78 -4.86 21.04
N VAL A 101 5.81 -4.34 21.73
CA VAL A 101 6.30 -2.96 21.53
C VAL A 101 6.94 -2.82 20.15
N THR A 102 7.67 -3.84 19.69
CA THR A 102 8.31 -3.85 18.38
C THR A 102 7.27 -3.83 17.26
N TRP A 103 6.25 -4.69 17.36
CA TRP A 103 5.15 -4.73 16.39
C TRP A 103 4.27 -3.48 16.48
N GLY A 104 4.06 -2.93 17.67
CA GLY A 104 3.28 -1.71 17.89
C GLY A 104 3.88 -0.49 17.20
N VAL A 105 5.22 -0.33 17.21
CA VAL A 105 5.88 0.76 16.47
C VAL A 105 5.71 0.61 14.95
N ALA A 106 5.82 -0.61 14.43
CA ALA A 106 5.61 -0.88 13.00
C ALA A 106 4.17 -0.52 12.55
N VAL A 107 3.18 -0.99 13.31
CA VAL A 107 1.76 -0.71 13.04
C VAL A 107 1.48 0.79 13.18
N ALA A 108 1.98 1.44 14.23
CA ALA A 108 1.77 2.88 14.44
C ALA A 108 2.41 3.72 13.32
N ALA A 109 3.61 3.36 12.87
CA ALA A 109 4.27 4.04 11.75
C ALA A 109 3.44 3.90 10.46
N LEU A 110 2.94 2.69 10.17
CA LEU A 110 2.10 2.44 8.99
C LEU A 110 0.78 3.22 9.05
N VAL A 111 0.06 3.14 10.18
CA VAL A 111 -1.20 3.88 10.37
C VAL A 111 -0.95 5.39 10.31
N GLY A 112 0.12 5.89 10.92
CA GLY A 112 0.51 7.29 10.84
C GLY A 112 0.79 7.76 9.42
N MET A 113 1.49 6.94 8.62
CA MET A 113 1.73 7.22 7.20
C MET A 113 0.41 7.30 6.42
N VAL A 114 -0.49 6.35 6.62
CA VAL A 114 -1.79 6.35 5.95
C VAL A 114 -2.62 7.56 6.38
N LEU A 115 -2.62 7.93 7.67
CA LEU A 115 -3.31 9.14 8.16
C LEU A 115 -2.78 10.43 7.50
N ILE A 116 -1.47 10.55 7.32
CA ILE A 116 -0.86 11.71 6.67
C ILE A 116 -1.31 11.82 5.19
N ILE A 117 -1.47 10.69 4.52
CA ILE A 117 -1.85 10.62 3.10
C ILE A 117 -3.35 10.83 2.91
N VAL A 118 -4.18 10.06 3.63
CA VAL A 118 -5.64 10.04 3.46
C VAL A 118 -6.29 11.25 4.13
N ARG A 119 -5.73 11.74 5.24
CA ARG A 119 -6.25 12.87 6.05
C ARG A 119 -7.70 12.72 6.56
N ASP A 120 -8.21 11.49 6.56
CA ASP A 120 -9.52 11.14 7.08
C ASP A 120 -9.35 10.09 8.19
N LEU A 121 -9.69 10.47 9.42
CA LEU A 121 -9.52 9.60 10.58
C LEU A 121 -10.54 8.46 10.59
N GLU A 122 -11.76 8.70 10.10
CA GLU A 122 -12.84 7.72 10.09
C GLU A 122 -12.52 6.60 9.10
N LEU A 123 -12.13 6.97 7.87
CA LEU A 123 -11.72 6.01 6.86
C LEU A 123 -10.52 5.17 7.33
N VAL A 124 -9.51 5.81 7.92
CA VAL A 124 -8.34 5.07 8.40
C VAL A 124 -8.68 4.17 9.59
N ALA A 125 -9.56 4.61 10.49
CA ALA A 125 -10.04 3.78 11.59
C ALA A 125 -10.83 2.56 11.09
N LEU A 126 -11.69 2.74 10.08
CA LEU A 126 -12.44 1.65 9.44
C LEU A 126 -11.49 0.66 8.76
N ILE A 127 -10.52 1.14 7.99
CA ILE A 127 -9.53 0.27 7.31
C ILE A 127 -8.70 -0.49 8.35
N ALA A 128 -8.14 0.19 9.35
CA ALA A 128 -7.35 -0.44 10.40
C ALA A 128 -8.17 -1.45 11.22
N GLY A 129 -9.42 -1.10 11.53
CA GLY A 129 -10.38 -1.96 12.22
C GLY A 129 -10.73 -3.20 11.39
N GLY A 130 -11.03 -3.05 10.11
CA GLY A 130 -11.30 -4.14 9.18
C GLY A 130 -10.10 -5.08 9.02
N LEU A 131 -8.90 -4.54 8.86
CA LEU A 131 -7.65 -5.31 8.81
C LEU A 131 -7.44 -6.11 10.11
N GLY A 132 -7.68 -5.46 11.26
CA GLY A 132 -7.60 -6.08 12.58
C GLY A 132 -8.64 -7.18 12.79
N ALA A 133 -9.88 -6.96 12.38
CA ALA A 133 -10.95 -7.95 12.43
C ALA A 133 -10.62 -9.17 11.56
N MET A 134 -10.17 -8.95 10.33
CA MET A 134 -9.76 -10.05 9.45
C MET A 134 -8.57 -10.82 10.02
N ALA A 135 -7.58 -10.12 10.60
CA ALA A 135 -6.47 -10.76 11.29
C ALA A 135 -6.95 -11.63 12.45
N ALA A 136 -7.88 -11.15 13.27
CA ALA A 136 -8.46 -11.92 14.37
C ALA A 136 -9.20 -13.18 13.86
N VAL A 137 -10.00 -13.04 12.79
CA VAL A 137 -10.70 -14.17 12.16
C VAL A 137 -9.72 -15.19 11.60
N THR A 138 -8.69 -14.77 10.87
CA THR A 138 -7.68 -15.69 10.33
C THR A 138 -6.85 -16.35 11.42
N VAL A 139 -6.53 -15.66 12.53
CA VAL A 139 -5.92 -16.27 13.71
C VAL A 139 -6.82 -17.35 14.29
N ALA A 140 -8.11 -17.05 14.50
CA ALA A 140 -9.07 -17.98 15.07
C ALA A 140 -9.23 -19.22 14.17
N CYS A 141 -9.44 -19.02 12.87
CA CYS A 141 -9.55 -20.07 11.87
C CYS A 141 -8.27 -20.90 11.76
N GLY A 142 -7.10 -20.26 11.69
CA GLY A 142 -5.81 -20.94 11.63
C GLY A 142 -5.54 -21.77 12.88
N TRP A 143 -5.84 -21.24 14.06
CA TRP A 143 -5.69 -21.96 15.32
C TRP A 143 -6.65 -23.15 15.42
N ALA A 144 -7.91 -22.98 15.01
CA ALA A 144 -8.90 -24.05 14.96
C ALA A 144 -8.49 -25.16 13.98
N LEU A 145 -8.02 -24.79 12.78
CA LEU A 145 -7.56 -25.71 11.75
C LEU A 145 -6.35 -26.53 12.22
N VAL A 146 -5.31 -25.86 12.73
CA VAL A 146 -4.09 -26.52 13.21
C VAL A 146 -4.37 -27.41 14.42
N SER A 147 -5.26 -26.97 15.32
CA SER A 147 -5.68 -27.75 16.48
C SER A 147 -6.53 -28.97 16.08
N GLY A 148 -7.42 -28.82 15.10
CA GLY A 148 -8.21 -29.90 14.52
C GLY A 148 -7.34 -30.96 13.85
N LEU A 149 -6.40 -30.55 12.99
CA LEU A 149 -5.41 -31.44 12.36
C LEU A 149 -4.63 -32.26 13.38
N SER A 150 -4.33 -31.68 14.55
CA SER A 150 -3.60 -32.36 15.59
C SER A 150 -4.37 -33.51 16.27
N ARG A 151 -5.69 -33.59 16.08
CA ARG A 151 -6.56 -34.68 16.57
C ARG A 151 -6.69 -35.85 15.58
N VAL A 152 -6.48 -35.61 14.28
CA VAL A 152 -6.65 -36.63 13.21
C VAL A 152 -5.35 -37.42 12.95
N ARG A 153 -4.34 -37.25 13.81
CA ARG A 153 -2.98 -37.84 13.70
C ARG A 153 -2.93 -39.37 13.58
N GLY A 154 -4.02 -40.07 13.90
CA GLY A 154 -4.08 -41.54 13.90
C GLY A 154 -4.59 -42.19 12.62
N VAL A 155 -5.15 -41.43 11.65
CA VAL A 155 -5.98 -42.02 10.57
C VAL A 155 -5.28 -42.06 9.19
N ALA A 156 -4.14 -41.38 9.01
CA ALA A 156 -3.48 -41.25 7.71
C ALA A 156 -2.07 -41.88 7.67
N GLY A 157 -1.65 -42.35 6.50
CA GLY A 157 -0.37 -43.05 6.25
C GLY A 157 0.88 -42.28 6.69
N VAL A 158 2.02 -42.99 6.73
CA VAL A 158 3.29 -42.54 7.34
C VAL A 158 3.70 -41.12 6.91
N ALA A 159 3.62 -40.79 5.61
CA ALA A 159 3.95 -39.46 5.10
C ALA A 159 3.04 -38.33 5.63
N TRP A 160 1.73 -38.56 5.67
CA TRP A 160 0.75 -37.60 6.21
C TRP A 160 0.92 -37.39 7.71
N ARG A 161 1.24 -38.46 8.45
CA ARG A 161 1.50 -38.38 9.89
C ARG A 161 2.67 -37.44 10.21
N TYR A 162 3.77 -37.52 9.47
CA TYR A 162 4.92 -36.63 9.66
C TYR A 162 4.66 -35.19 9.19
N GLY A 163 3.97 -35.01 8.06
CA GLY A 163 3.58 -33.68 7.56
C GLY A 163 2.66 -32.93 8.52
N LEU A 164 1.55 -33.56 8.95
CA LEU A 164 0.63 -32.98 9.94
C LEU A 164 1.29 -32.81 11.30
N ALA A 165 2.21 -33.70 11.70
CA ALA A 165 2.92 -33.57 12.97
C ALA A 165 3.84 -32.35 13.00
N ASN A 166 4.48 -31.98 11.89
CA ASN A 166 5.32 -30.79 11.82
C ASN A 166 4.50 -29.50 11.98
N VAL A 167 3.40 -29.39 11.24
CA VAL A 167 2.44 -28.26 11.33
C VAL A 167 1.89 -28.13 12.75
N ALA A 168 1.48 -29.24 13.36
CA ALA A 168 0.89 -29.23 14.68
C ALA A 168 1.91 -29.13 15.83
N ARG A 169 3.23 -29.29 15.58
CA ARG A 169 4.30 -28.99 16.55
C ARG A 169 4.67 -27.50 16.51
N ARG A 170 4.67 -26.88 15.33
CA ARG A 170 4.99 -25.45 15.11
C ARG A 170 3.73 -24.60 14.97
N ARG A 171 2.74 -24.81 15.85
CA ARG A 171 1.40 -24.19 15.72
C ARG A 171 1.45 -22.68 15.55
N GLY A 172 2.29 -21.99 16.33
CA GLY A 172 2.43 -20.53 16.23
C GLY A 172 2.94 -20.06 14.88
N GLU A 173 3.99 -20.69 14.34
CA GLU A 173 4.56 -20.33 13.03
C GLU A 173 3.57 -20.59 11.90
N SER A 174 2.85 -21.72 11.94
CA SER A 174 1.83 -22.03 10.94
C SER A 174 0.66 -21.05 10.98
N VAL A 175 0.18 -20.66 12.17
CA VAL A 175 -0.88 -19.63 12.27
C VAL A 175 -0.39 -18.29 11.73
N VAL A 176 0.84 -17.86 12.04
CA VAL A 176 1.40 -16.61 11.51
C VAL A 176 1.46 -16.64 9.97
N GLN A 177 1.86 -17.76 9.36
CA GLN A 177 1.85 -17.91 7.91
C GLN A 177 0.44 -17.84 7.32
N ILE A 178 -0.53 -18.52 7.93
CA ILE A 178 -1.94 -18.48 7.51
C ILE A 178 -2.47 -17.04 7.57
N VAL A 179 -2.18 -16.29 8.63
CA VAL A 179 -2.58 -14.89 8.77
C VAL A 179 -1.90 -14.03 7.71
N ALA A 180 -0.60 -14.21 7.45
CA ALA A 180 0.13 -13.47 6.44
C ALA A 180 -0.44 -13.70 5.03
N PHE A 181 -0.70 -14.95 4.65
CA PHE A 181 -1.34 -15.27 3.38
C PHE A 181 -2.79 -14.79 3.32
N GLY A 182 -3.56 -14.95 4.40
CA GLY A 182 -4.96 -14.54 4.46
C GLY A 182 -5.12 -13.02 4.32
N LEU A 183 -4.32 -12.24 5.03
CA LEU A 183 -4.28 -10.79 4.88
C LEU A 183 -3.78 -10.38 3.50
N GLY A 184 -2.74 -11.05 2.97
CA GLY A 184 -2.24 -10.78 1.62
C GLY A 184 -3.29 -11.01 0.54
N LEU A 185 -4.01 -12.14 0.61
CA LEU A 185 -5.11 -12.45 -0.29
C LEU A 185 -6.26 -11.45 -0.13
N MET A 186 -6.66 -11.12 1.10
CA MET A 186 -7.68 -10.10 1.35
C MET A 186 -7.32 -8.78 0.67
N VAL A 187 -6.07 -8.32 0.78
CA VAL A 187 -5.63 -7.07 0.13
C VAL A 187 -5.73 -7.18 -1.40
N LEU A 188 -5.33 -8.32 -1.99
CA LEU A 188 -5.45 -8.54 -3.44
C LEU A 188 -6.92 -8.58 -3.91
N LEU A 189 -7.79 -9.26 -3.15
CA LEU A 189 -9.23 -9.33 -3.39
C LEU A 189 -9.88 -7.95 -3.26
N LEU A 190 -9.57 -7.22 -2.19
CA LEU A 190 -10.06 -5.87 -1.96
C LEU A 190 -9.64 -4.94 -3.10
N LEU A 191 -8.38 -5.00 -3.54
CA LEU A 191 -7.91 -4.19 -4.68
C LEU A 191 -8.65 -4.53 -5.97
N THR A 192 -9.02 -5.81 -6.16
CA THR A 192 -9.79 -6.24 -7.32
C THR A 192 -11.24 -5.76 -7.26
N LEU A 193 -11.88 -5.87 -6.10
CA LEU A 193 -13.26 -5.43 -5.87
C LEU A 193 -13.38 -3.91 -5.96
N VAL A 194 -12.61 -3.17 -5.16
CA VAL A 194 -12.66 -1.70 -5.11
C VAL A 194 -12.40 -1.08 -6.48
N ARG A 195 -11.52 -1.69 -7.29
CA ARG A 195 -11.30 -1.21 -8.67
C ARG A 195 -12.57 -1.26 -9.52
N ASN A 196 -13.34 -2.34 -9.42
CA ASN A 196 -14.56 -2.52 -10.20
C ASN A 196 -15.67 -1.63 -9.64
N ASP A 197 -15.84 -1.62 -8.33
CA ASP A 197 -16.88 -0.84 -7.63
C ASP A 197 -16.75 0.66 -7.96
N LEU A 198 -15.54 1.23 -7.91
CA LEU A 198 -15.34 2.65 -8.24
C LEU A 198 -15.71 2.99 -9.69
N LEU A 199 -15.51 2.06 -10.63
CA LEU A 199 -15.88 2.27 -12.04
C LEU A 199 -17.38 2.13 -12.24
N GLU A 200 -18.01 1.17 -11.59
CA GLU A 200 -19.45 0.94 -11.65
C GLU A 200 -20.22 2.07 -10.96
N ASP A 201 -19.82 2.47 -9.76
CA ASP A 201 -20.43 3.59 -9.01
C ASP A 201 -20.30 4.91 -9.78
N TRP A 202 -19.13 5.18 -10.36
CA TRP A 202 -18.94 6.36 -11.20
C TRP A 202 -19.85 6.33 -12.44
N ARG A 203 -19.98 5.17 -13.11
CA ARG A 203 -20.90 4.99 -14.24
C ARG A 203 -22.37 5.15 -13.81
N ALA A 204 -22.74 4.63 -12.65
CA ALA A 204 -24.10 4.75 -12.11
C ALA A 204 -24.47 6.19 -11.74
N THR A 205 -23.46 7.07 -11.57
CA THR A 205 -23.70 8.50 -11.36
C THR A 205 -24.07 9.23 -12.67
N LEU A 206 -23.81 8.61 -13.84
CA LEU A 206 -24.17 9.18 -15.14
C LEU A 206 -25.61 8.81 -15.51
N PRO A 207 -26.42 9.76 -16.04
CA PRO A 207 -27.71 9.45 -16.64
C PRO A 207 -27.58 8.40 -17.76
N GLU A 208 -28.62 7.60 -17.99
CA GLU A 208 -28.61 6.59 -19.07
C GLU A 208 -28.38 7.22 -20.47
N ASP A 209 -28.74 8.49 -20.61
CA ASP A 209 -28.62 9.33 -21.80
C ASP A 209 -27.37 10.26 -21.79
N ALA A 210 -26.39 9.98 -20.92
CA ALA A 210 -25.16 10.76 -20.87
C ALA A 210 -24.37 10.69 -22.20
N PRO A 211 -24.02 11.83 -22.82
CA PRO A 211 -23.22 11.85 -24.03
C PRO A 211 -21.84 11.23 -23.82
N ASN A 212 -21.40 10.39 -24.75
CA ASN A 212 -20.06 9.78 -24.77
C ASN A 212 -19.07 10.47 -25.73
N TYR A 213 -19.54 11.45 -26.52
CA TYR A 213 -18.73 12.27 -27.40
C TYR A 213 -18.94 13.75 -27.08
N PHE A 214 -17.84 14.48 -26.93
CA PHE A 214 -17.84 15.92 -26.65
C PHE A 214 -17.05 16.63 -27.72
N LEU A 215 -17.71 17.58 -28.40
CA LEU A 215 -17.05 18.51 -29.30
C LEU A 215 -16.68 19.76 -28.50
N ILE A 216 -15.38 20.08 -28.43
CA ILE A 216 -14.86 21.24 -27.71
C ILE A 216 -14.26 22.25 -28.69
N ASN A 217 -14.13 23.50 -28.25
CA ASN A 217 -13.56 24.61 -29.06
C ASN A 217 -14.35 24.97 -30.33
N ILE A 218 -15.64 24.65 -30.40
CA ILE A 218 -16.52 25.15 -31.47
C ILE A 218 -16.83 26.61 -31.19
N GLN A 219 -16.55 27.49 -32.16
CA GLN A 219 -16.89 28.91 -32.06
C GLN A 219 -18.39 29.11 -32.34
N PRO A 220 -19.04 30.14 -31.76
CA PRO A 220 -20.49 30.35 -31.93
C PRO A 220 -20.96 30.50 -33.39
N ASN A 221 -20.09 30.99 -34.27
CA ASN A 221 -20.34 31.13 -35.70
C ASN A 221 -20.19 29.82 -36.50
N GLU A 222 -19.49 28.82 -35.96
CA GLU A 222 -19.27 27.51 -36.60
C GLU A 222 -20.40 26.52 -36.28
N TRP A 223 -21.10 26.74 -35.16
CA TRP A 223 -22.18 25.86 -34.70
C TRP A 223 -23.29 25.61 -35.74
N PRO A 224 -23.82 26.62 -36.47
CA PRO A 224 -24.92 26.39 -37.41
C PRO A 224 -24.58 25.36 -38.50
N GLY A 225 -23.35 25.40 -39.05
CA GLY A 225 -22.92 24.46 -40.08
C GLY A 225 -22.69 23.05 -39.53
N ILE A 226 -22.24 22.93 -38.27
CA ILE A 226 -22.09 21.63 -37.61
C ILE A 226 -23.46 21.02 -37.31
N ALA A 227 -24.41 21.82 -36.81
CA ALA A 227 -25.77 21.36 -36.52
C ALA A 227 -26.47 20.79 -37.76
N GLU A 228 -26.31 21.43 -38.93
CA GLU A 228 -26.88 20.97 -40.20
C GLU A 228 -26.35 19.59 -40.62
N ILE A 229 -25.07 19.30 -40.38
CA ILE A 229 -24.47 17.98 -40.66
C ILE A 229 -25.06 16.91 -39.75
N PHE A 230 -25.21 17.21 -38.44
CA PHE A 230 -25.75 16.26 -37.48
C PHE A 230 -27.25 15.98 -37.71
N GLU A 231 -28.02 17.00 -38.11
CA GLU A 231 -29.42 16.83 -38.50
C GLU A 231 -29.56 16.05 -39.81
N GLY A 232 -28.68 16.29 -40.79
CA GLY A 232 -28.75 15.68 -42.12
C GLY A 232 -28.24 14.23 -42.21
N GLU A 233 -27.17 13.88 -41.49
CA GLU A 233 -26.55 12.55 -41.58
C GLU A 233 -26.85 11.63 -40.39
N LEU A 234 -27.04 12.21 -39.20
CA LEU A 234 -27.14 11.46 -37.93
C LEU A 234 -28.52 11.52 -37.30
N GLU A 235 -29.47 12.28 -37.87
CA GLU A 235 -30.80 12.57 -37.30
C GLU A 235 -30.76 12.95 -35.81
N ALA A 236 -29.66 13.58 -35.38
CA ALA A 236 -29.37 13.88 -33.98
C ALA A 236 -29.20 15.38 -33.79
N ALA A 237 -29.78 15.93 -32.72
CA ALA A 237 -29.60 17.32 -32.31
C ALA A 237 -28.65 17.38 -31.10
N PRO A 238 -27.33 17.52 -31.30
CA PRO A 238 -26.39 17.61 -30.18
C PRO A 238 -26.67 18.84 -29.31
N ALA A 239 -26.61 18.67 -27.99
CA ALA A 239 -26.82 19.76 -27.05
C ALA A 239 -25.70 20.81 -27.16
N HIS A 240 -26.06 22.06 -27.45
CA HIS A 240 -25.11 23.17 -27.53
C HIS A 240 -24.95 23.87 -26.17
N LEU A 241 -23.78 23.72 -25.55
CA LEU A 241 -23.41 24.38 -24.31
C LEU A 241 -22.27 25.39 -24.58
N PRO A 242 -22.58 26.68 -24.76
CA PRO A 242 -21.55 27.67 -25.09
C PRO A 242 -20.57 27.86 -23.91
N LEU A 243 -19.27 27.68 -24.16
CA LEU A 243 -18.23 27.99 -23.18
C LEU A 243 -18.03 29.52 -23.08
N VAL A 244 -18.69 30.15 -22.11
CA VAL A 244 -18.46 31.56 -21.77
C VAL A 244 -17.38 31.66 -20.70
N ARG A 245 -16.27 32.35 -20.99
CA ARG A 245 -15.22 32.61 -19.99
C ARG A 245 -15.68 33.70 -19.03
N GLY A 246 -15.97 33.34 -17.78
CA GLY A 246 -16.18 34.30 -16.69
C GLY A 246 -14.84 34.74 -16.08
N ARG A 247 -14.65 36.04 -15.87
CA ARG A 247 -13.55 36.57 -15.04
C ARG A 247 -14.12 36.94 -13.67
N LEU A 248 -13.73 36.25 -12.62
CA LEU A 248 -13.94 36.71 -11.24
C LEU A 248 -13.07 37.96 -11.02
N ILE A 249 -13.71 39.06 -10.65
CA ILE A 249 -13.07 40.32 -10.25
C ILE A 249 -13.20 40.44 -8.73
#